data_AF-A0A7C4H918-F1
#
_entry.id   AF-A0A7C4H918-F1
#
_cell.length_a   1.000
_cell.length_b   1.000
_cell.length_c   1.000
_cell.angle_alpha   90.00
_cell.angle_beta   90.00
_cell.angle_gamma   90.00
#
_symmetry.space_group_name_H-M   'P 1'
#
loop_
_entity.id
_entity.type
_entity.pdbx_description
1 polymer ?
#
loop_
_entity_poly.entity_id
_entity_poly.type
_entity_poly.pdbx_seq_one_letter_code
_entity_poly.pdbx_strand_id
1 'polypeptide(L)'
;MSQTITEKDILDLAAKIAVQARLDPKIDKSQIENLIASLEGASDPENSPIITAIYAHRQAGRNEIGYETAKLISETMCKLYSLRYKKDDARRLLVLAKWIYESFDVFGKGEEDKEKRERIIREKIREKLSGNIKELTIQDVLRILS
;
A
#
# COMPACT_ATOMS: atom_id res chain seq x y z
N MET A 1 25.41 -12.38 4.47
CA MET A 1 25.05 -12.14 3.05
C MET A 1 23.84 -11.21 3.06
N SER A 2 23.94 -10.05 2.42
CA SER A 2 22.81 -9.12 2.27
C SER A 2 21.81 -9.73 1.29
N GLN A 3 20.65 -10.20 1.76
CA GLN A 3 19.59 -10.64 0.85
C GLN A 3 19.06 -9.42 0.10
N THR A 4 19.20 -9.43 -1.22
CA THR A 4 18.61 -8.42 -2.09
C THR A 4 17.17 -8.81 -2.43
N ILE A 5 16.19 -8.07 -1.90
CA ILE A 5 14.82 -7.94 -2.39
C ILE A 5 14.84 -7.84 -3.91
N THR A 6 14.07 -8.68 -4.55
CA THR A 6 13.89 -8.65 -6.00
C THR A 6 12.87 -7.58 -6.37
N GLU A 7 12.83 -7.19 -7.63
CA GLU A 7 11.76 -6.32 -8.14
C GLU A 7 10.37 -6.93 -7.90
N LYS A 8 10.26 -8.26 -8.02
CA LYS A 8 9.05 -9.00 -7.70
C LYS A 8 8.63 -8.81 -6.23
N ASP A 9 9.56 -8.86 -5.30
CA ASP A 9 9.26 -8.68 -3.88
C ASP A 9 8.74 -7.26 -3.58
N ILE A 10 9.30 -6.23 -4.23
CA ILE A 10 8.79 -4.84 -4.12
C ILE A 10 7.35 -4.77 -4.67
N LEU A 11 7.10 -5.40 -5.82
CA LEU A 11 5.76 -5.45 -6.42
C LEU A 11 4.76 -6.19 -5.53
N ASP A 12 5.15 -7.31 -4.93
CA ASP A 12 4.28 -8.09 -4.03
C ASP A 12 3.97 -7.29 -2.76
N LEU A 13 4.95 -6.58 -2.18
CA LEU A 13 4.71 -5.70 -1.03
C LEU A 13 3.82 -4.51 -1.39
N ALA A 14 4.06 -3.88 -2.54
CA ALA A 14 3.23 -2.79 -3.04
C ALA A 14 1.78 -3.24 -3.28
N ALA A 15 1.58 -4.43 -3.84
CA ALA A 15 0.29 -5.06 -4.06
C ALA A 15 -0.45 -5.29 -2.73
N LYS A 16 0.22 -5.81 -1.71
CA LYS A 16 -0.36 -6.00 -0.37
C LYS A 16 -0.85 -4.70 0.23
N ILE A 17 -0.01 -3.65 0.20
CA ILE A 17 -0.38 -2.32 0.71
C ILE A 17 -1.58 -1.78 -0.05
N ALA A 18 -1.55 -1.82 -1.38
CA ALA A 18 -2.62 -1.28 -2.22
C ALA A 18 -3.96 -1.98 -1.99
N VAL A 19 -3.95 -3.30 -1.88
CA VAL A 19 -5.15 -4.11 -1.63
C VAL A 19 -5.70 -3.85 -0.23
N GLN A 20 -4.83 -3.85 0.79
CA GLN A 20 -5.24 -3.54 2.16
C GLN A 20 -5.82 -2.13 2.26
N ALA A 21 -5.19 -1.15 1.61
CA ALA A 21 -5.66 0.21 1.50
C ALA A 21 -7.02 0.31 0.80
N ARG A 22 -7.27 -0.50 -0.22
CA ARG A 22 -8.57 -0.53 -0.92
C ARG A 22 -9.69 -1.16 -0.10
N LEU A 23 -9.35 -2.15 0.74
CA LEU A 23 -10.28 -2.76 1.70
C LEU A 23 -10.60 -1.84 2.88
N ASP A 24 -9.77 -0.84 3.13
CA ASP A 24 -9.93 0.15 4.17
C ASP A 24 -10.93 1.24 3.73
N PRO A 25 -12.05 1.45 4.46
CA PRO A 25 -13.03 2.45 4.10
C PRO A 25 -12.56 3.90 4.29
N LYS A 26 -11.45 4.12 5.00
CA LYS A 26 -10.98 5.47 5.39
C LYS A 26 -9.90 6.03 4.48
N ILE A 27 -9.25 5.17 3.69
CA ILE A 27 -8.18 5.63 2.81
C ILE A 27 -8.75 6.30 1.56
N ASP A 28 -8.22 7.48 1.28
CA ASP A 28 -8.27 8.12 -0.03
C ASP A 28 -6.86 8.13 -0.66
N LYS A 29 -6.80 8.33 -1.98
CA LYS A 29 -5.56 8.49 -2.75
C LYS A 29 -4.58 9.48 -2.09
N SER A 30 -5.11 10.60 -1.57
CA SER A 30 -4.31 11.62 -0.90
C SER A 30 -3.50 11.07 0.28
N GLN A 31 -4.00 10.04 0.97
CA GLN A 31 -3.30 9.43 2.10
C GLN A 31 -2.05 8.65 1.66
N ILE A 32 -2.08 8.01 0.49
CA ILE A 32 -0.89 7.35 -0.06
C ILE A 32 0.15 8.39 -0.53
N GLU A 33 -0.30 9.51 -1.10
CA GLU A 33 0.57 10.62 -1.47
C GLU A 33 1.24 11.26 -0.25
N ASN A 34 0.50 11.39 0.85
CA ASN A 34 1.03 11.89 2.12
C ASN A 34 2.11 10.97 2.72
N LEU A 35 1.99 9.64 2.56
CA LEU A 35 3.05 8.70 2.95
C LEU A 35 4.33 8.91 2.15
N ILE A 36 4.20 9.10 0.83
CA ILE A 36 5.34 9.40 -0.06
C ILE A 36 5.96 10.74 0.35
N ALA A 37 5.15 11.78 0.56
CA ALA A 37 5.63 13.09 1.00
C ALA A 37 6.35 13.03 2.35
N SER A 38 5.87 12.22 3.30
CA SER A 38 6.55 11.99 4.58
C SER A 38 7.91 11.30 4.39
N LEU A 39 8.01 10.34 3.47
CA LEU A 39 9.28 9.70 3.13
C LEU A 39 10.25 10.74 2.52
N GLU A 40 9.76 11.55 1.57
CA GLU A 40 10.56 12.58 0.92
C GLU A 40 11.03 13.68 1.87
N GLY A 41 10.19 14.08 2.82
CA GLY A 41 10.51 15.11 3.80
C GLY A 41 11.52 14.69 4.88
N ALA A 42 11.82 13.40 5.00
CA ALA A 42 12.85 12.93 5.93
C ALA A 42 14.25 13.42 5.49
N SER A 43 14.91 14.16 6.38
CA SER A 43 16.26 14.70 6.16
C SER A 43 17.33 13.61 6.14
N ASP A 44 17.11 12.52 6.87
CA ASP A 44 17.99 11.35 6.91
C ASP A 44 17.44 10.26 5.96
N PRO A 45 18.11 9.98 4.83
CA PRO A 45 17.67 8.95 3.89
C PRO A 45 17.67 7.54 4.48
N GLU A 46 18.59 7.23 5.40
CA GLU A 46 18.70 5.88 5.99
C GLU A 46 17.54 5.60 6.94
N ASN A 47 17.17 6.60 7.75
CA ASN A 47 16.06 6.50 8.70
C ASN A 47 14.69 6.87 8.09
N SER A 48 14.65 7.31 6.83
CA SER A 48 13.41 7.70 6.15
C SER A 48 12.31 6.64 6.19
N PRO A 49 12.56 5.31 6.01
CA PRO A 49 11.50 4.31 6.10
C PRO A 49 10.89 4.24 7.50
N ILE A 50 11.71 4.32 8.56
CA ILE A 50 11.24 4.29 9.94
C ILE A 50 10.41 5.53 10.28
N ILE A 51 10.83 6.70 9.79
CA ILE A 51 10.05 7.94 9.94
C ILE A 51 8.67 7.79 9.28
N THR A 52 8.62 7.20 8.08
CA THR A 52 7.36 6.91 7.38
C THR A 52 6.50 5.87 8.12
N ALA A 53 7.10 4.86 8.75
CA ALA A 53 6.38 3.90 9.59
C ALA A 53 5.68 4.59 10.79
N ILE A 54 6.41 5.46 11.49
CA ILE A 54 5.88 6.26 12.60
C ILE A 54 4.75 7.16 12.10
N TYR A 55 4.93 7.79 10.94
CA TYR A 55 3.90 8.62 10.32
C TYR A 55 2.63 7.83 10.03
N ALA A 56 2.73 6.62 9.45
CA ALA A 56 1.57 5.77 9.18
C ALA A 56 0.80 5.42 10.46
N HIS A 57 1.50 5.04 11.53
CA HIS A 57 0.87 4.81 12.84
C HIS A 57 0.19 6.06 13.41
N ARG A 58 0.82 7.23 13.27
CA ARG A 58 0.22 8.50 13.69
C ARG A 58 -1.06 8.81 12.92
N GLN A 59 -1.11 8.51 11.62
CA GLN A 59 -2.33 8.71 10.82
C GLN A 59 -3.45 7.75 11.21
N ALA A 60 -3.12 6.52 11.63
CA ALA A 60 -4.12 5.64 12.24
C ALA A 60 -4.69 6.22 13.54
N GLY A 61 -3.84 6.79 14.40
CA GLY A 61 -4.30 7.49 15.61
C GLY A 61 -5.18 8.71 15.33
N ARG A 62 -5.05 9.32 14.16
CA ARG A 62 -5.88 10.44 13.67
C ARG A 62 -7.13 10.00 12.93
N ASN A 63 -7.35 8.70 12.80
CA ASN A 63 -8.46 8.13 12.04
C ASN A 63 -8.44 8.48 10.55
N GLU A 64 -7.27 8.85 10.00
CA GLU A 64 -7.06 9.18 8.58
C GLU A 64 -6.72 7.94 7.74
N ILE A 65 -6.14 6.91 8.38
CA ILE A 65 -5.82 5.61 7.80
C ILE A 65 -6.36 4.54 8.75
N GLY A 66 -6.87 3.42 8.25
CA GLY A 66 -7.27 2.31 9.10
C GLY A 66 -6.07 1.56 9.70
N TYR A 67 -6.30 0.98 10.88
CA TYR A 67 -5.25 0.35 11.67
C TYR A 67 -4.49 -0.76 10.94
N GLU A 68 -5.19 -1.65 10.22
CA GLU A 68 -4.55 -2.75 9.49
C GLU A 68 -3.67 -2.24 8.34
N THR A 69 -4.09 -1.18 7.66
CA THR A 69 -3.28 -0.55 6.61
C THR A 69 -2.02 0.09 7.18
N ALA A 70 -2.16 0.88 8.25
CA ALA A 70 -1.02 1.51 8.91
C ALA A 70 -0.04 0.48 9.48
N LYS A 71 -0.54 -0.63 10.05
CA LYS A 71 0.26 -1.74 10.54
C LYS A 71 1.06 -2.38 9.40
N LEU A 72 0.41 -2.73 8.29
CA LEU A 72 1.07 -3.35 7.14
C LEU A 72 2.16 -2.43 6.53
N ILE A 73 1.87 -1.13 6.41
CA ILE A 73 2.86 -0.14 5.96
C ILE A 73 4.05 -0.12 6.92
N SER A 74 3.79 -0.06 8.22
CA SER A 74 4.83 0.04 9.24
C SER A 74 5.71 -1.20 9.29
N GLU A 75 5.11 -2.40 9.24
CA GLU A 75 5.83 -3.67 9.13
C GLU A 75 6.71 -3.72 7.88
N THR A 76 6.17 -3.25 6.74
CA THR A 76 6.90 -3.20 5.47
C THR A 76 8.09 -2.24 5.52
N MET A 77 7.91 -1.06 6.08
CA MET A 77 8.97 -0.05 6.21
C MET A 77 10.06 -0.49 7.21
N CYS A 78 9.67 -1.08 8.34
CA CYS A 78 10.61 -1.69 9.29
C CYS A 78 11.41 -2.82 8.64
N LYS A 79 10.76 -3.65 7.81
CA LYS A 79 11.44 -4.68 7.02
C LYS A 79 12.47 -4.08 6.08
N LEU A 80 12.10 -3.06 5.30
CA LEU A 80 13.03 -2.36 4.40
C LEU A 80 14.24 -1.81 5.16
N TYR A 81 14.00 -1.13 6.28
CA TYR A 81 15.07 -0.61 7.14
C TYR A 81 16.01 -1.71 7.66
N SER A 82 15.45 -2.82 8.18
CA SER A 82 16.23 -3.94 8.72
C SER A 82 17.15 -4.59 7.68
N LEU A 83 16.72 -4.56 6.41
CA LEU A 83 17.46 -5.09 5.27
C LEU A 83 18.39 -4.04 4.62
N ARG A 84 18.53 -2.86 5.23
CA ARG A 84 19.36 -1.74 4.75
C ARG A 84 18.96 -1.21 3.36
N TYR A 85 17.67 -1.25 3.05
CA TYR A 85 17.13 -0.58 1.86
C TYR A 85 17.16 0.93 2.00
N LYS A 86 17.33 1.60 0.87
CA LYS A 86 17.45 3.05 0.82
C LYS A 86 16.08 3.70 0.65
N LYS A 87 16.06 5.01 0.89
CA LYS A 87 14.92 5.89 0.60
C LYS A 87 14.31 5.64 -0.79
N ASP A 88 15.16 5.42 -1.80
CA ASP A 88 14.70 5.21 -3.18
C ASP A 88 13.88 3.93 -3.35
N ASP A 89 14.22 2.86 -2.64
CA ASP A 89 13.49 1.59 -2.67
C ASP A 89 12.13 1.73 -1.99
N ALA A 90 12.09 2.40 -0.84
CA ALA A 90 10.85 2.71 -0.13
C ALA A 90 9.94 3.63 -0.97
N ARG A 91 10.52 4.62 -1.66
CA ARG A 91 9.79 5.49 -2.59
C ARG A 91 9.18 4.69 -3.71
N ARG A 92 9.98 3.83 -4.37
CA ARG A 92 9.53 2.98 -5.47
C ARG A 92 8.37 2.09 -5.03
N LEU A 93 8.48 1.48 -3.85
CA LEU A 93 7.42 0.65 -3.27
C LEU A 93 6.11 1.44 -3.07
N LEU A 94 6.16 2.62 -2.46
CA LEU A 94 4.96 3.43 -2.22
C LEU A 94 4.34 3.98 -3.52
N VAL A 95 5.17 4.36 -4.50
CA VAL A 95 4.69 4.78 -5.82
C VAL A 95 3.98 3.64 -6.54
N LEU A 96 4.55 2.43 -6.50
CA LEU A 96 3.90 1.24 -7.08
C LEU A 96 2.59 0.92 -6.35
N ALA A 97 2.57 1.02 -5.01
CA ALA A 97 1.35 0.79 -4.23
C ALA A 97 0.26 1.80 -4.60
N LYS A 98 0.62 3.07 -4.83
CA LYS A 98 -0.29 4.09 -5.34
C LYS A 98 -0.86 3.71 -6.71
N TRP A 99 -0.01 3.35 -7.68
CA TRP A 99 -0.48 3.00 -9.02
C TRP A 99 -1.41 1.78 -9.01
N ILE A 100 -1.08 0.76 -8.23
CA ILE A 100 -1.93 -0.41 -8.06
C ILE A 100 -3.27 0.00 -7.43
N TYR A 101 -3.22 0.82 -6.38
CA TYR A 101 -4.43 1.34 -5.74
C TYR A 101 -5.31 2.06 -6.77
N GLU A 102 -4.76 3.00 -7.54
CA GLU A 102 -5.47 3.77 -8.56
C GLU A 102 -6.01 2.90 -9.71
N SER A 103 -5.33 1.80 -10.05
CA SER A 103 -5.77 0.90 -11.11
C SER A 103 -7.14 0.28 -10.85
N PHE A 104 -7.53 0.11 -9.57
CA PHE A 104 -8.85 -0.37 -9.21
C PHE A 104 -9.97 0.60 -9.63
N ASP A 105 -9.68 1.91 -9.73
CA ASP A 105 -10.68 2.92 -10.12
C ASP A 105 -11.00 2.91 -11.62
N VAL A 106 -10.19 2.23 -12.44
CA VAL A 106 -10.46 2.02 -13.87
C VAL A 106 -11.62 1.03 -14.08
N PHE A 107 -11.88 0.16 -13.09
CA PHE A 107 -12.96 -0.83 -13.12
C PHE A 107 -14.28 -0.18 -12.69
N GLY A 108 -15.27 -0.15 -13.58
CA GLY A 108 -16.60 0.38 -13.29
C GLY A 108 -16.85 1.80 -13.80
N LYS A 109 -16.31 2.15 -14.99
CA LYS A 109 -16.74 3.35 -15.73
C LYS A 109 -18.23 3.23 -16.09
N GLY A 110 -19.03 3.94 -15.31
CA GLY A 110 -20.43 4.28 -15.50
C GLY A 110 -20.74 5.39 -14.51
N GLU A 111 -21.59 6.36 -14.86
CA GLU A 111 -21.96 7.53 -14.03
C GLU A 111 -22.73 7.19 -12.73
N GLU A 112 -22.66 5.94 -12.25
CA GLU A 112 -23.30 5.51 -11.02
C GLU A 112 -22.35 5.60 -9.81
N ASP A 113 -22.85 6.27 -8.77
CA ASP A 113 -22.44 6.30 -7.37
C ASP A 113 -21.07 5.68 -7.03
N LYS A 114 -20.10 6.54 -6.70
CA LYS A 114 -18.75 6.18 -6.26
C LYS A 114 -18.76 5.13 -5.15
N GLU A 115 -19.72 5.21 -4.21
CA GLU A 115 -19.81 4.27 -3.09
C GLU A 115 -20.17 2.86 -3.55
N LYS A 116 -21.12 2.75 -4.49
CA LYS A 116 -21.52 1.47 -5.09
C LYS A 116 -20.33 0.83 -5.83
N ARG A 117 -19.55 1.62 -6.56
CA ARG A 117 -18.34 1.15 -7.24
C ARG A 117 -17.29 0.63 -6.25
N GLU A 118 -17.01 1.41 -5.20
CA GLU A 118 -16.07 0.99 -4.16
C GLU A 118 -16.52 -0.31 -3.47
N ARG A 119 -17.82 -0.47 -3.22
CA ARG A 119 -18.37 -1.69 -2.64
C ARG A 119 -18.10 -2.91 -3.52
N ILE A 120 -18.40 -2.81 -4.82
CA ILE A 120 -18.17 -3.90 -5.79
C ILE A 120 -16.69 -4.29 -5.85
N ILE A 121 -15.79 -3.30 -5.89
CA ILE A 121 -14.34 -3.56 -5.90
C ILE A 121 -13.92 -4.31 -4.63
N ARG A 122 -14.38 -3.87 -3.45
CA ARG A 122 -14.07 -4.54 -2.18
C ARG A 122 -14.60 -5.96 -2.12
N GLU A 123 -15.81 -6.20 -2.61
CA GLU A 123 -16.41 -7.55 -2.70
C GLU A 123 -15.56 -8.47 -3.59
N LYS A 124 -15.21 -8.02 -4.81
CA LYS A 124 -14.35 -8.80 -5.72
C LYS A 124 -12.98 -9.12 -5.12
N ILE A 125 -12.37 -8.15 -4.44
CA ILE A 125 -11.10 -8.35 -3.74
C ILE A 125 -11.26 -9.41 -2.64
N ARG A 126 -12.32 -9.34 -1.83
CA ARG A 126 -12.57 -10.31 -0.76
C ARG A 126 -12.81 -11.72 -1.29
N GLU A 127 -13.62 -11.84 -2.35
CA GLU A 127 -13.92 -13.13 -3.00
C GLU A 127 -12.65 -13.79 -3.56
N LYS A 128 -11.82 -13.03 -4.27
CA LYS A 128 -10.62 -13.57 -4.92
C LYS A 128 -9.47 -13.88 -3.94
N LEU A 129 -9.45 -13.25 -2.76
CA LEU A 129 -8.32 -13.36 -1.83
C LEU A 129 -8.58 -14.23 -0.59
N SER A 130 -9.80 -14.72 -0.37
CA SER A 130 -10.18 -15.51 0.82
C SER A 130 -9.82 -14.88 2.18
N GLY A 131 -9.43 -13.61 2.20
CA GLY A 131 -9.03 -12.85 3.39
C GLY A 131 -7.53 -12.89 3.76
N ASN A 132 -6.67 -13.68 3.12
CA ASN A 132 -5.25 -13.76 3.52
C ASN A 132 -4.33 -12.84 2.70
N ILE A 133 -4.26 -11.56 3.07
CA ILE A 133 -3.41 -10.55 2.42
C ILE A 133 -1.92 -10.87 2.58
N LYS A 134 -1.52 -11.65 3.60
CA LYS A 134 -0.10 -11.95 3.85
C LYS A 134 0.56 -12.75 2.72
N GLU A 135 -0.22 -13.52 1.97
CA GLU A 135 0.24 -14.36 0.86
C GLU A 135 -0.02 -13.74 -0.52
N LEU A 136 -0.66 -12.57 -0.57
CA LEU A 136 -1.02 -11.91 -1.81
C LEU A 136 0.21 -11.56 -2.67
N THR A 137 0.10 -11.82 -3.97
CA THR A 137 1.12 -11.46 -4.96
C THR A 137 0.58 -10.47 -5.99
N ILE A 138 1.47 -9.86 -6.76
CA ILE A 138 1.09 -9.00 -7.89
C ILE A 138 0.26 -9.76 -8.94
N GLN A 139 0.48 -11.07 -9.11
CA GLN A 139 -0.30 -11.89 -10.05
C GLN A 139 -1.76 -12.00 -9.63
N ASP A 140 -2.04 -12.05 -8.33
CA ASP A 140 -3.41 -12.08 -7.82
C ASP A 140 -4.13 -10.76 -8.09
N VAL A 141 -3.42 -9.64 -7.95
CA VAL A 141 -3.93 -8.32 -8.33
C VAL A 141 -4.23 -8.26 -9.83
N LEU A 142 -3.32 -8.71 -10.68
CA LEU A 142 -3.56 -8.72 -12.13
C LEU A 142 -4.78 -9.57 -12.50
N ARG A 143 -5.02 -10.69 -11.82
CA ARG A 143 -6.26 -11.47 -11.99
C ARG A 143 -7.51 -10.74 -11.51
N ILE A 144 -7.40 -9.86 -10.51
CA ILE A 144 -8.52 -9.01 -10.06
C ILE A 144 -8.82 -7.95 -11.14
N LEU A 145 -7.78 -7.40 -11.76
CA LEU A 145 -7.83 -6.38 -12.81
C LEU A 145 -8.11 -6.96 -14.22
N SER A 146 -8.12 -8.27 -14.42
CA SER A 146 -8.53 -8.91 -15.68
C SER A 146 -10.01 -9.24 -15.67
#